data_AF-A0A354MX57-F1
#
_entry.id   AF-A0A354MX57-F1
#
_cell.length_a   1.000
_cell.length_b   1.000
_cell.length_c   1.000
_cell.angle_alpha   90.00
_cell.angle_beta   90.00
_cell.angle_gamma   90.00
#
_symmetry.space_group_name_H-M   'P 1'
#
loop_
_entity.id
_entity.type
_entity.pdbx_description
1 polymer ?
#
loop_
_entity_poly.entity_id
_entity_poly.type
_entity_poly.pdbx_seq_one_letter_code
_entity_poly.pdbx_strand_id
1 'polypeptide(L)'
;MKMKRILSFLLALICAFSLCVGMSACAPTGDPDTSVTEAELAAAKTAAKTALSAYADPENYREAERTQLASAVADGNAAIDAATTKDDIAAALAGAKVLIDAIKTDATLTAEELTAAKTAAKTALEGYKNAADYRDAEKAELSALIAEGKRAIDDAADIAAVSAALADAKAKIDAVKTDATLTVEELATAKDAAKRELDAYVNAENYRDAEKAALATSIENGKTAVDAAEDIAAVNATLADAKAAIDEIKTDAELTTEELAAAKTNAKNALSSYADADDYRDAEKAELAAAIAEGNRKIDAAENVSDVNTALANAKAAIDGIKTGAELTAEELAKAKDAAKRELDAYVNANDYRDAEKAELATAIKNGKSAIDAATDIAGVNAALASAKTKIDTLETDAEISAKEPTIRSSV
;
A
#
# COMPACT_ATOMS: atom_id res chain seq x y z
N MET A 1 -31.01 50.32 2.91
CA MET A 1 -30.39 51.18 3.93
C MET A 1 -30.21 52.56 3.32
N LYS A 2 -30.80 53.59 3.94
CA LYS A 2 -30.87 55.00 3.50
C LYS A 2 -29.52 55.69 3.75
N MET A 3 -29.02 56.50 2.80
CA MET A 3 -28.24 57.73 3.06
C MET A 3 -28.23 58.56 1.76
N LYS A 4 -29.12 59.58 1.62
CA LYS A 4 -28.92 61.02 1.96
C LYS A 4 -27.67 61.60 1.26
N ARG A 5 -27.86 62.37 0.18
CA ARG A 5 -27.95 63.87 0.15
C ARG A 5 -26.68 64.56 0.67
N ILE A 6 -25.98 65.29 -0.22
CA ILE A 6 -25.01 66.41 -0.07
C ILE A 6 -24.55 66.66 -1.54
N LEU A 7 -24.55 67.83 -2.19
CA LEU A 7 -24.58 69.23 -1.77
C LEU A 7 -25.04 70.08 -2.99
N SER A 8 -26.13 70.84 -2.83
CA SER A 8 -26.34 72.13 -3.49
C SER A 8 -25.73 73.23 -2.61
N PHE A 9 -25.68 74.48 -3.11
CA PHE A 9 -25.09 75.72 -2.55
C PHE A 9 -23.68 75.99 -3.09
N LEU A 10 -23.27 77.17 -3.56
CA LEU A 10 -23.58 78.59 -3.27
C LEU A 10 -22.94 79.35 -4.49
N LEU A 11 -23.33 80.52 -5.01
CA LEU A 11 -23.67 81.78 -4.36
C LEU A 11 -24.11 82.78 -5.46
N ALA A 12 -25.32 83.30 -5.32
CA ALA A 12 -25.69 84.62 -5.82
C ALA A 12 -25.97 85.50 -4.59
N LEU A 13 -25.86 86.83 -4.77
CA LEU A 13 -26.50 87.93 -4.00
C LEU A 13 -25.56 88.92 -3.27
N ILE A 14 -25.36 90.09 -3.91
CA ILE A 14 -25.63 91.49 -3.45
C ILE A 14 -25.23 91.89 -2.00
N CYS A 15 -24.50 93.00 -1.82
CA CYS A 15 -25.07 94.29 -1.34
C CYS A 15 -24.02 95.36 -1.00
N ALA A 16 -24.43 96.61 -1.25
CA ALA A 16 -23.80 97.88 -0.90
C ALA A 16 -24.03 98.27 0.58
N PHE A 17 -23.12 99.07 1.16
CA PHE A 17 -23.32 100.08 2.23
C PHE A 17 -21.95 100.73 2.52
N SER A 18 -21.65 102.03 2.42
CA SER A 18 -22.28 103.32 2.78
C SER A 18 -21.74 103.93 4.10
N LEU A 19 -21.48 105.25 4.03
CA LEU A 19 -21.13 106.33 5.01
C LEU A 19 -19.64 106.65 5.30
N CYS A 20 -19.09 107.85 4.94
CA CYS A 20 -19.25 109.25 5.45
C CYS A 20 -18.24 109.57 6.59
N VAL A 21 -17.50 110.68 6.75
CA VAL A 21 -17.62 112.14 6.50
C VAL A 21 -16.16 112.71 6.47
N GLY A 22 -15.76 113.68 5.62
CA GLY A 22 -15.68 115.09 6.05
C GLY A 22 -14.55 115.93 5.42
N MET A 23 -14.95 116.98 4.68
CA MET A 23 -14.46 118.37 4.66
C MET A 23 -12.94 118.69 4.56
N SER A 24 -12.50 119.38 3.48
CA SER A 24 -12.12 120.82 3.48
C SER A 24 -11.20 121.25 2.30
N ALA A 25 -11.45 122.47 1.77
CA ALA A 25 -10.65 123.39 0.92
C ALA A 25 -10.36 123.00 -0.57
N CYS A 26 -10.88 123.71 -1.60
CA CYS A 26 -10.43 125.00 -2.19
C CYS A 26 -8.99 124.91 -2.75
N ALA A 27 -8.59 125.10 -4.02
CA ALA A 27 -9.09 125.70 -5.27
C ALA A 27 -8.07 125.32 -6.40
N PRO A 28 -8.30 125.62 -7.70
CA PRO A 28 -7.86 124.81 -8.84
C PRO A 28 -6.57 125.29 -9.54
N THR A 29 -5.80 124.36 -10.10
CA THR A 29 -4.84 124.62 -11.19
C THR A 29 -4.94 123.46 -12.19
N GLY A 30 -5.04 123.82 -13.47
CA GLY A 30 -5.50 122.97 -14.56
C GLY A 30 -4.66 121.74 -14.91
N ASP A 31 -5.39 120.81 -15.53
CA ASP A 31 -5.05 119.72 -16.46
C ASP A 31 -3.62 119.65 -17.04
N PRO A 32 -3.11 118.42 -17.26
CA PRO A 32 -3.54 117.68 -18.44
C PRO A 32 -4.24 116.36 -18.10
N ASP A 33 -5.53 116.33 -18.36
CA ASP A 33 -6.26 115.31 -19.12
C ASP A 33 -5.95 113.86 -18.72
N THR A 34 -6.59 113.41 -17.65
CA THR A 34 -6.74 111.99 -17.32
C THR A 34 -7.92 111.35 -18.07
N SER A 35 -8.36 111.88 -19.22
CA SER A 35 -9.28 111.14 -20.09
C SER A 35 -8.47 110.11 -20.89
N VAL A 36 -8.79 108.83 -20.69
CA VAL A 36 -8.29 107.77 -21.58
C VAL A 36 -8.76 108.13 -22.98
N THR A 37 -7.83 108.44 -23.87
CA THR A 37 -8.20 108.72 -25.27
C THR A 37 -8.81 107.46 -25.88
N GLU A 38 -9.78 107.63 -26.77
CA GLU A 38 -10.45 106.50 -27.46
C GLU A 38 -9.44 105.55 -28.15
N ALA A 39 -8.32 106.13 -28.62
CA ALA A 39 -7.19 105.39 -29.20
C ALA A 39 -6.46 104.49 -28.18
N GLU A 40 -6.28 104.96 -26.93
CA GLU A 40 -5.65 104.16 -25.88
C GLU A 40 -6.53 103.00 -25.40
N LEU A 41 -7.85 103.19 -25.35
CA LEU A 41 -8.79 102.12 -25.00
C LEU A 41 -8.83 101.04 -26.09
N ALA A 42 -8.84 101.44 -27.37
CA ALA A 42 -8.77 100.51 -28.51
C ALA A 42 -7.46 99.71 -28.55
N ALA A 43 -6.33 100.36 -28.23
CA ALA A 43 -5.04 99.68 -28.09
C ALA A 43 -5.05 98.66 -26.94
N ALA A 44 -5.65 99.02 -25.79
CA ALA A 44 -5.79 98.13 -24.64
C ALA A 44 -6.66 96.90 -24.96
N LYS A 45 -7.78 97.07 -25.69
CA LYS A 45 -8.63 95.94 -26.14
C LYS A 45 -7.86 95.01 -27.07
N THR A 46 -7.15 95.56 -28.06
CA THR A 46 -6.34 94.78 -29.00
C THR A 46 -5.28 93.97 -28.25
N ALA A 47 -4.55 94.61 -27.34
CA ALA A 47 -3.55 93.95 -26.52
C ALA A 47 -4.16 92.83 -25.64
N ALA A 48 -5.32 93.08 -25.02
CA ALA A 48 -6.02 92.08 -24.21
C ALA A 48 -6.49 90.87 -25.02
N LYS A 49 -7.04 91.09 -26.22
CA LYS A 49 -7.45 90.00 -27.13
C LYS A 49 -6.25 89.18 -27.62
N THR A 50 -5.15 89.83 -28.00
CA THR A 50 -3.91 89.14 -28.37
C THR A 50 -3.38 88.30 -27.19
N ALA A 51 -3.39 88.87 -25.98
CA ALA A 51 -2.98 88.16 -24.77
C ALA A 51 -3.90 86.97 -24.46
N LEU A 52 -5.21 87.09 -24.71
CA LEU A 52 -6.18 86.01 -24.51
C LEU A 52 -5.99 84.88 -25.53
N SER A 53 -5.84 85.19 -26.82
CA SER A 53 -5.62 84.20 -27.87
C SER A 53 -4.31 83.43 -27.73
N ALA A 54 -3.31 84.02 -27.07
CA ALA A 54 -2.02 83.37 -26.78
C ALA A 54 -1.98 82.69 -25.40
N TYR A 55 -3.06 82.75 -24.61
CA TYR A 55 -3.05 82.32 -23.21
C TYR A 55 -2.95 80.80 -23.05
N ALA A 56 -3.58 80.03 -23.94
CA ALA A 56 -3.57 78.58 -23.92
C ALA A 56 -3.40 78.03 -25.34
N ASP A 57 -2.64 76.93 -25.45
CA ASP A 57 -2.40 76.23 -26.72
C ASP A 57 -3.50 75.19 -26.96
N PRO A 58 -4.32 75.31 -28.02
CA PRO A 58 -5.36 74.34 -28.33
C PRO A 58 -4.86 72.89 -28.47
N GLU A 59 -3.61 72.66 -28.86
CA GLU A 59 -3.06 71.30 -29.02
C GLU A 59 -2.91 70.55 -27.68
N ASN A 60 -2.92 71.26 -26.56
CA ASN A 60 -2.91 70.64 -25.22
C ASN A 60 -4.28 70.10 -24.78
N TYR A 61 -5.31 70.22 -25.61
CA TYR A 61 -6.68 69.84 -25.29
C TYR A 61 -7.22 68.79 -26.27
N ARG A 62 -8.09 67.90 -25.77
CA ARG A 62 -8.83 66.96 -26.63
C ARG A 62 -9.93 67.70 -27.40
N GLU A 63 -10.56 67.02 -28.36
CA GLU A 63 -11.52 67.65 -29.27
C GLU A 63 -12.70 68.37 -28.56
N ALA A 64 -13.29 67.76 -27.54
CA ALA A 64 -14.38 68.38 -26.78
C ALA A 64 -13.90 69.60 -25.99
N GLU A 65 -12.74 69.50 -25.34
CA GLU A 65 -12.13 70.56 -24.53
C GLU A 65 -11.59 71.70 -25.41
N ARG A 66 -11.08 71.42 -26.61
CA ARG A 66 -10.74 72.43 -27.62
C ARG A 66 -11.95 73.25 -28.03
N THR A 67 -13.11 72.59 -28.15
CA THR A 67 -14.37 73.28 -28.44
C THR A 67 -14.75 74.22 -27.29
N GLN A 68 -14.62 73.77 -26.04
CA GLN A 68 -14.84 74.61 -24.86
C GLN A 68 -13.85 75.78 -24.79
N LEU A 69 -12.57 75.55 -25.12
CA LEU A 69 -11.52 76.58 -25.17
C LEU A 69 -11.86 77.65 -26.21
N ALA A 70 -12.25 77.24 -27.42
CA ALA A 70 -12.66 78.15 -28.48
C ALA A 70 -13.85 79.01 -28.06
N SER A 71 -14.85 78.43 -27.39
CA SER A 71 -15.99 79.18 -26.83
C SER A 71 -15.55 80.18 -25.76
N ALA A 72 -14.71 79.77 -24.80
CA ALA A 72 -14.21 80.66 -23.74
C ALA A 72 -13.41 81.85 -24.29
N VAL A 73 -12.59 81.62 -25.33
CA VAL A 73 -11.86 82.69 -26.03
C VAL A 73 -12.82 83.63 -26.77
N ALA A 74 -13.84 83.10 -27.44
CA ALA A 74 -14.83 83.91 -28.16
C ALA A 74 -15.64 84.79 -27.20
N ASP A 75 -16.14 84.22 -26.10
CA ASP A 75 -16.90 84.94 -25.06
C ASP A 75 -16.02 86.00 -24.36
N GLY A 76 -14.76 85.65 -24.06
CA GLY A 76 -13.79 86.59 -23.50
C GLY A 76 -13.50 87.76 -24.45
N ASN A 77 -13.34 87.50 -25.75
CA ASN A 77 -13.18 88.55 -26.76
C ASN A 77 -14.41 89.47 -26.84
N ALA A 78 -15.62 88.90 -26.75
CA ALA A 78 -16.86 89.68 -26.74
C ALA A 78 -16.98 90.55 -25.47
N ALA A 79 -16.58 90.03 -24.30
CA ALA A 79 -16.55 90.80 -23.06
C ALA A 79 -15.52 91.94 -23.09
N ILE A 80 -14.32 91.70 -23.66
CA ILE A 80 -13.30 92.73 -23.88
C ILE A 80 -13.81 93.82 -24.84
N ASP A 81 -14.55 93.43 -25.89
CA ASP A 81 -15.17 94.39 -26.81
C ASP A 81 -16.23 95.27 -26.12
N ALA A 82 -17.00 94.69 -25.20
CA ALA A 82 -18.04 95.40 -24.46
C ALA A 82 -17.51 96.33 -23.35
N ALA A 83 -16.28 96.14 -22.88
CA ALA A 83 -15.68 96.94 -21.80
C ALA A 83 -15.52 98.43 -22.19
N THR A 84 -15.84 99.34 -21.26
CA THR A 84 -15.80 100.80 -21.50
C THR A 84 -14.63 101.49 -20.80
N THR A 85 -13.96 100.82 -19.88
CA THR A 85 -12.77 101.32 -19.17
C THR A 85 -11.61 100.34 -19.25
N LYS A 86 -10.37 100.80 -19.00
CA LYS A 86 -9.19 99.93 -18.94
C LYS A 86 -9.31 98.88 -17.81
N ASP A 87 -9.96 99.24 -16.70
CA ASP A 87 -10.22 98.33 -15.58
C ASP A 87 -11.23 97.24 -15.98
N ASP A 88 -12.28 97.58 -16.71
CA ASP A 88 -13.26 96.59 -17.22
C ASP A 88 -12.61 95.64 -18.24
N ILE A 89 -11.68 96.12 -19.07
CA ILE A 89 -10.90 95.27 -19.99
C ILE A 89 -10.05 94.28 -19.19
N ALA A 90 -9.38 94.76 -18.14
CA ALA A 90 -8.57 93.91 -17.28
C ALA A 90 -9.42 92.86 -16.55
N ALA A 91 -10.61 93.24 -16.06
CA ALA A 91 -11.57 92.34 -15.43
C ALA A 91 -12.12 91.30 -16.42
N ALA A 92 -12.48 91.69 -17.64
CA ALA A 92 -12.96 90.80 -18.69
C ALA A 92 -11.88 89.79 -19.12
N LEU A 93 -10.64 90.26 -19.32
CA LEU A 93 -9.49 89.40 -19.62
C LEU A 93 -9.23 88.41 -18.48
N ALA A 94 -9.25 88.87 -17.22
CA ALA A 94 -9.06 88.02 -16.05
C ALA A 94 -10.17 86.97 -15.93
N GLY A 95 -11.44 87.35 -16.15
CA GLY A 95 -12.58 86.43 -16.14
C GLY A 95 -12.47 85.35 -17.22
N ALA A 96 -12.07 85.73 -18.44
CA ALA A 96 -11.87 84.77 -19.54
C ALA A 96 -10.74 83.78 -19.22
N LYS A 97 -9.63 84.23 -18.63
CA LYS A 97 -8.53 83.35 -18.20
C LYS A 97 -8.97 82.33 -17.16
N VAL A 98 -9.79 82.74 -16.18
CA VAL A 98 -10.36 81.81 -15.17
C VAL A 98 -11.21 80.72 -15.82
N LEU A 99 -12.01 81.06 -16.84
CA LEU A 99 -12.80 80.07 -17.57
C LEU A 99 -11.90 79.09 -18.35
N ILE A 100 -10.83 79.59 -18.96
CA ILE A 100 -9.86 78.76 -19.69
C ILE A 100 -9.10 77.82 -18.73
N ASP A 101 -8.67 78.32 -17.56
CA ASP A 101 -7.96 77.53 -16.55
C ASP A 101 -8.82 76.39 -15.97
N ALA A 102 -10.15 76.50 -16.06
CA ALA A 102 -11.08 75.45 -15.62
C ALA A 102 -11.22 74.29 -16.61
N ILE A 103 -10.75 74.45 -17.85
CA ILE A 103 -10.82 73.41 -18.89
C ILE A 103 -9.64 72.45 -18.69
N LYS A 104 -9.92 71.16 -18.55
CA LYS A 104 -8.87 70.14 -18.38
C LYS A 104 -8.08 69.96 -19.67
N THR A 105 -6.76 69.86 -19.54
CA THR A 105 -5.87 69.50 -20.64
C THR A 105 -5.90 67.99 -20.90
N ASP A 106 -5.47 67.58 -22.10
CA ASP A 106 -5.30 66.18 -22.49
C ASP A 106 -4.38 65.42 -21.52
N ALA A 107 -3.30 66.06 -21.06
CA ALA A 107 -2.40 65.49 -20.06
C ALA A 107 -3.13 65.22 -18.72
N THR A 108 -4.00 66.13 -18.30
CA THR A 108 -4.80 65.97 -17.06
C THR A 108 -5.80 64.82 -17.20
N LEU A 109 -6.52 64.76 -18.33
CA LEU A 109 -7.49 63.70 -18.60
C LEU A 109 -6.81 62.32 -18.70
N THR A 110 -5.66 62.25 -19.38
CA THR A 110 -4.87 61.01 -19.51
C THR A 110 -4.36 60.52 -18.14
N ALA A 111 -3.94 61.42 -17.26
CA ALA A 111 -3.54 61.06 -15.89
C ALA A 111 -4.71 60.54 -15.05
N GLU A 112 -5.90 61.13 -15.19
CA GLU A 112 -7.13 60.66 -14.53
C GLU A 112 -7.54 59.27 -15.03
N GLU A 113 -7.51 59.04 -16.35
CA GLU A 113 -7.79 57.75 -16.97
C GLU A 113 -6.81 56.66 -16.53
N LEU A 114 -5.51 56.97 -16.46
CA LEU A 114 -4.51 56.03 -15.97
C LEU A 114 -4.75 55.67 -14.49
N THR A 115 -5.09 56.65 -13.66
CA THR A 115 -5.42 56.43 -12.24
C THR A 115 -6.65 55.52 -12.09
N ALA A 116 -7.68 55.75 -12.89
CA ALA A 116 -8.87 54.91 -12.94
C ALA A 116 -8.53 53.48 -13.40
N ALA A 117 -7.70 53.34 -14.44
CA ALA A 117 -7.24 52.04 -14.95
C ALA A 117 -6.45 51.26 -13.89
N LYS A 118 -5.51 51.90 -13.18
CA LYS A 118 -4.76 51.28 -12.07
C LYS A 118 -5.69 50.81 -10.96
N THR A 119 -6.65 51.63 -10.57
CA THR A 119 -7.63 51.31 -9.50
C THR A 119 -8.50 50.10 -9.90
N ALA A 120 -9.00 50.10 -11.13
CA ALA A 120 -9.79 48.99 -11.66
C ALA A 120 -8.97 47.69 -11.73
N ALA A 121 -7.72 47.76 -12.20
CA ALA A 121 -6.83 46.62 -12.29
C ALA A 121 -6.50 46.02 -10.91
N LYS A 122 -6.19 46.84 -9.91
CA LYS A 122 -5.92 46.37 -8.54
C LYS A 122 -7.15 45.70 -7.92
N THR A 123 -8.34 46.28 -8.12
CA THR A 123 -9.61 45.70 -7.65
C THR A 123 -9.88 44.35 -8.33
N ALA A 124 -9.66 44.26 -9.65
CA ALA A 124 -9.81 43.02 -10.39
C ALA A 124 -8.83 41.94 -9.94
N LEU A 125 -7.62 42.31 -9.50
CA LEU A 125 -6.62 41.38 -8.98
C LEU A 125 -6.97 40.87 -7.57
N GLU A 126 -7.46 41.73 -6.68
CA GLU A 126 -7.88 41.35 -5.31
C GLU A 126 -8.95 40.26 -5.29
N GLY A 127 -9.91 40.34 -6.22
CA GLY A 127 -11.00 39.38 -6.33
C GLY A 127 -10.76 38.24 -7.32
N TYR A 128 -9.54 38.06 -7.84
CA TYR A 128 -9.31 37.17 -8.97
C TYR A 128 -9.47 35.67 -8.64
N LYS A 129 -9.06 35.25 -7.43
CA LYS A 129 -9.18 33.87 -6.94
C LYS A 129 -9.77 33.84 -5.54
N ASN A 130 -10.41 32.73 -5.19
CA ASN A 130 -10.96 32.49 -3.87
C ASN A 130 -9.91 31.85 -2.96
N ALA A 131 -9.47 32.54 -1.91
CA ALA A 131 -8.46 32.04 -0.98
C ALA A 131 -8.88 30.76 -0.24
N ALA A 132 -10.17 30.43 -0.19
CA ALA A 132 -10.66 29.19 0.43
C ALA A 132 -10.32 27.93 -0.37
N ASP A 133 -9.97 28.05 -1.65
CA ASP A 133 -9.64 26.91 -2.52
C ASP A 133 -8.17 26.45 -2.38
N TYR A 134 -7.40 27.10 -1.49
CA TYR A 134 -5.96 26.90 -1.30
C TYR A 134 -5.65 26.46 0.13
N ARG A 135 -4.50 25.82 0.36
CA ARG A 135 -3.99 25.53 1.71
C ARG A 135 -3.16 26.70 2.22
N ASP A 136 -2.74 26.65 3.49
CA ASP A 136 -2.18 27.82 4.16
C ASP A 136 -0.87 28.33 3.55
N ALA A 137 -0.02 27.43 3.04
CA ALA A 137 1.20 27.81 2.33
C ALA A 137 0.88 28.52 1.00
N GLU A 138 -0.04 27.95 0.22
CA GLU A 138 -0.46 28.46 -1.08
C GLU A 138 -1.29 29.75 -0.93
N LYS A 139 -2.04 29.94 0.16
CA LYS A 139 -2.68 31.23 0.50
C LYS A 139 -1.64 32.32 0.75
N ALA A 140 -0.53 31.98 1.42
CA ALA A 140 0.55 32.93 1.66
C ALA A 140 1.23 33.32 0.34
N GLU A 141 1.49 32.34 -0.54
CA GLU A 141 2.02 32.58 -1.89
C GLU A 141 1.06 33.45 -2.72
N LEU A 142 -0.23 33.12 -2.75
CA LEU A 142 -1.26 33.90 -3.44
C LEU A 142 -1.29 35.36 -2.95
N SER A 143 -1.23 35.56 -1.63
CA SER A 143 -1.21 36.89 -1.03
C SER A 143 0.02 37.69 -1.44
N ALA A 144 1.19 37.04 -1.50
CA ALA A 144 2.44 37.66 -1.96
C ALA A 144 2.36 38.06 -3.44
N LEU A 145 1.85 37.18 -4.31
CA LEU A 145 1.67 37.45 -5.73
C LEU A 145 0.68 38.58 -6.01
N ILE A 146 -0.42 38.65 -5.24
CA ILE A 146 -1.37 39.77 -5.32
C ILE A 146 -0.69 41.08 -4.93
N ALA A 147 0.12 41.10 -3.87
CA ALA A 147 0.86 42.29 -3.45
C ALA A 147 1.91 42.73 -4.48
N GLU A 148 2.63 41.78 -5.08
CA GLU A 148 3.57 42.04 -6.18
C GLU A 148 2.85 42.62 -7.40
N GLY A 149 1.74 42.01 -7.83
CA GLY A 149 0.96 42.49 -8.97
C GLY A 149 0.40 43.89 -8.76
N LYS A 150 -0.06 44.22 -7.54
CA LYS A 150 -0.48 45.60 -7.21
C LYS A 150 0.66 46.60 -7.34
N ARG A 151 1.87 46.25 -6.87
CA ARG A 151 3.05 47.11 -7.05
C ARG A 151 3.37 47.31 -8.53
N ALA A 152 3.37 46.25 -9.33
CA ALA A 152 3.60 46.35 -10.78
C ALA A 152 2.55 47.23 -11.49
N ILE A 153 1.28 47.16 -11.07
CA ILE A 153 0.22 48.04 -11.56
C ILE A 153 0.46 49.50 -11.15
N ASP A 154 0.89 49.73 -9.90
CA ASP A 154 1.21 51.07 -9.41
C ASP A 154 2.41 51.68 -10.16
N ASP A 155 3.39 50.87 -10.55
CA ASP A 155 4.60 51.28 -11.29
C ASP A 155 4.35 51.50 -12.80
N ALA A 156 3.23 51.05 -13.35
CA ALA A 156 2.93 51.14 -14.77
C ALA A 156 2.82 52.60 -15.28
N ALA A 157 3.50 52.91 -16.39
CA ALA A 157 3.58 54.27 -16.94
C ALA A 157 2.36 54.70 -17.76
N ASP A 158 1.62 53.73 -18.31
CA ASP A 158 0.45 53.96 -19.17
C ASP A 158 -0.56 52.80 -19.05
N ILE A 159 -1.71 52.95 -19.71
CA ILE A 159 -2.83 51.98 -19.63
C ILE A 159 -2.45 50.61 -20.22
N ALA A 160 -1.59 50.58 -21.24
CA ALA A 160 -1.13 49.33 -21.84
C ALA A 160 -0.22 48.57 -20.86
N ALA A 161 0.69 49.28 -20.19
CA ALA A 161 1.53 48.73 -19.12
C ALA A 161 0.71 48.24 -17.93
N VAL A 162 -0.36 48.94 -17.53
CA VAL A 162 -1.29 48.47 -16.49
C VAL A 162 -1.92 47.13 -16.90
N SER A 163 -2.38 47.04 -18.15
CA SER A 163 -3.01 45.83 -18.67
C SER A 163 -2.01 44.66 -18.72
N ALA A 164 -0.76 44.92 -19.11
CA ALA A 164 0.31 43.93 -19.12
C ALA A 164 0.66 43.45 -17.69
N ALA A 165 0.80 44.37 -16.72
CA ALA A 165 1.08 44.04 -15.33
C ALA A 165 -0.03 43.19 -14.70
N LEU A 166 -1.29 43.52 -14.98
CA LEU A 166 -2.44 42.72 -14.54
C LEU A 166 -2.42 41.31 -15.14
N ALA A 167 -2.10 41.19 -16.43
CA ALA A 167 -2.02 39.90 -17.11
C ALA A 167 -0.90 39.02 -16.55
N ASP A 168 0.29 39.58 -16.32
CA ASP A 168 1.43 38.87 -15.71
C ASP A 168 1.09 38.37 -14.29
N ALA A 169 0.49 39.24 -13.47
CA ALA A 169 0.09 38.87 -12.11
C ALA A 169 -0.93 37.72 -12.11
N LYS A 170 -1.91 37.75 -13.01
CA LYS A 170 -2.89 36.65 -13.15
C LYS A 170 -2.23 35.34 -13.58
N ALA A 171 -1.30 35.38 -14.52
CA ALA A 171 -0.59 34.19 -14.98
C ALA A 171 0.23 33.53 -13.86
N LYS A 172 0.90 34.33 -13.01
CA LYS A 172 1.61 33.83 -11.82
C LYS A 172 0.64 33.20 -10.81
N ILE A 173 -0.50 33.86 -10.56
CA ILE A 173 -1.53 33.36 -9.65
C ILE A 173 -2.16 32.05 -10.15
N ASP A 174 -2.36 31.91 -11.46
CA ASP A 174 -2.91 30.68 -12.07
C ASP A 174 -1.96 29.47 -11.94
N ALA A 175 -0.67 29.69 -11.68
CA ALA A 175 0.30 28.62 -11.45
C ALA A 175 0.26 28.04 -10.03
N VAL A 176 -0.39 28.72 -9.07
CA VAL A 176 -0.50 28.25 -7.69
C VAL A 176 -1.51 27.11 -7.63
N LYS A 177 -1.09 25.96 -7.08
CA LYS A 177 -1.94 24.77 -6.96
C LYS A 177 -3.05 24.98 -5.93
N THR A 178 -4.23 24.43 -6.21
CA THR A 178 -5.35 24.43 -5.27
C THR A 178 -5.27 23.24 -4.32
N ASP A 179 -6.02 23.30 -3.23
CA ASP A 179 -6.18 22.21 -2.27
C ASP A 179 -6.69 20.92 -2.94
N ALA A 180 -7.64 21.05 -3.87
CA ALA A 180 -8.17 19.92 -4.63
C ALA A 180 -7.08 19.25 -5.48
N THR A 181 -6.25 20.03 -6.17
CA THR A 181 -5.13 19.48 -6.96
C THR A 181 -4.11 18.79 -6.08
N LEU A 182 -3.71 19.41 -4.96
CA LEU A 182 -2.76 18.82 -4.01
C LEU A 182 -3.29 17.51 -3.42
N THR A 183 -4.58 17.46 -3.06
CA THR A 183 -5.21 16.26 -2.49
C THR A 183 -5.19 15.08 -3.48
N VAL A 184 -5.39 15.33 -4.78
CA VAL A 184 -5.29 14.29 -5.81
C VAL A 184 -3.85 13.78 -5.95
N GLU A 185 -2.86 14.67 -5.91
CA GLU A 185 -1.43 14.28 -5.99
C GLU A 185 -0.99 13.47 -4.75
N GLU A 186 -1.46 13.84 -3.56
CA GLU A 186 -1.19 13.11 -2.32
C GLU A 186 -1.82 11.72 -2.34
N LEU A 187 -3.07 11.60 -2.81
CA LEU A 187 -3.73 10.31 -2.95
C LEU A 187 -3.00 9.41 -3.95
N ALA A 188 -2.59 9.94 -5.10
CA ALA A 188 -1.80 9.19 -6.08
C ALA A 188 -0.48 8.68 -5.47
N THR A 189 0.21 9.55 -4.72
CA THR A 189 1.44 9.18 -4.00
C THR A 189 1.20 8.08 -2.97
N ALA A 190 0.10 8.15 -2.21
CA ALA A 190 -0.27 7.14 -1.23
C ALA A 190 -0.58 5.78 -1.89
N LYS A 191 -1.30 5.77 -3.02
CA LYS A 191 -1.57 4.56 -3.80
C LYS A 191 -0.29 3.91 -4.30
N ASP A 192 0.63 4.69 -4.86
CA ASP A 192 1.91 4.17 -5.35
C ASP A 192 2.78 3.61 -4.23
N ALA A 193 2.78 4.24 -3.05
CA ALA A 193 3.47 3.72 -1.88
C ALA A 193 2.88 2.38 -1.41
N ALA A 194 1.55 2.30 -1.29
CA ALA A 194 0.85 1.08 -0.87
C ALA A 194 1.09 -0.10 -1.85
N LYS A 195 1.08 0.15 -3.17
CA LYS A 195 1.37 -0.89 -4.17
C LYS A 195 2.80 -1.41 -4.07
N ARG A 196 3.78 -0.53 -3.85
CA ARG A 196 5.19 -0.93 -3.61
C ARG A 196 5.33 -1.73 -2.32
N GLU A 197 4.58 -1.36 -1.30
CA GLU A 197 4.58 -2.09 -0.03
C GLU A 197 4.02 -3.50 -0.19
N LEU A 198 2.95 -3.70 -0.98
CA LEU A 198 2.45 -5.03 -1.33
C LEU A 198 3.48 -5.87 -2.09
N ASP A 199 4.17 -5.27 -3.08
CA ASP A 199 5.21 -5.97 -3.84
C ASP A 199 6.37 -6.47 -2.98
N ALA A 200 6.65 -5.79 -1.87
CA ALA A 200 7.74 -6.09 -0.96
C ALA A 200 7.30 -6.81 0.33
N TYR A 201 6.00 -7.08 0.50
CA TYR A 201 5.45 -7.49 1.79
C TYR A 201 5.98 -8.84 2.26
N VAL A 202 6.09 -9.82 1.34
CA VAL A 202 6.62 -11.16 1.62
C VAL A 202 7.59 -11.62 0.54
N ASN A 203 8.46 -12.57 0.88
CA ASN A 203 9.38 -13.17 -0.08
C ASN A 203 8.71 -14.37 -0.77
N ALA A 204 8.44 -14.26 -2.06
CA ALA A 204 7.83 -15.33 -2.86
C ALA A 204 8.62 -16.65 -2.81
N GLU A 205 9.94 -16.63 -2.57
CA GLU A 205 10.76 -17.84 -2.46
C GLU A 205 10.48 -18.67 -1.20
N ASN A 206 9.74 -18.15 -0.23
CA ASN A 206 9.31 -18.91 0.95
C ASN A 206 8.06 -19.79 0.68
N TYR A 207 7.53 -19.78 -0.54
CA TYR A 207 6.29 -20.45 -0.92
C TYR A 207 6.55 -21.51 -2.00
N ARG A 208 5.71 -22.55 -2.06
CA ARG A 208 5.73 -23.55 -3.15
C ARG A 208 4.96 -23.03 -4.36
N ASP A 209 5.05 -23.71 -5.50
CA ASP A 209 4.53 -23.20 -6.77
C ASP A 209 3.03 -22.84 -6.75
N ALA A 210 2.19 -23.65 -6.09
CA ALA A 210 0.76 -23.38 -5.97
C ALA A 210 0.50 -22.14 -5.10
N GLU A 211 1.21 -22.02 -3.98
CA GLU A 211 1.10 -20.90 -3.05
C GLU A 211 1.72 -19.61 -3.62
N LYS A 212 2.79 -19.70 -4.42
CA LYS A 212 3.34 -18.57 -5.19
C LYS A 212 2.29 -17.99 -6.15
N ALA A 213 1.51 -18.85 -6.82
CA ALA A 213 0.43 -18.42 -7.69
C ALA A 213 -0.72 -17.75 -6.92
N ALA A 214 -1.09 -18.30 -5.76
CA ALA A 214 -2.09 -17.71 -4.87
C ALA A 214 -1.62 -16.34 -4.32
N LEU A 215 -0.33 -16.23 -3.98
CA LEU A 215 0.30 -15.01 -3.52
C LEU A 215 0.29 -13.93 -4.60
N ALA A 216 0.72 -14.24 -5.82
CA ALA A 216 0.69 -13.31 -6.95
C ALA A 216 -0.73 -12.79 -7.22
N THR A 217 -1.72 -13.68 -7.14
CA THR A 217 -3.13 -13.32 -7.28
C THR A 217 -3.60 -12.38 -6.17
N SER A 218 -3.22 -12.66 -4.92
CA SER A 218 -3.61 -11.83 -3.77
C SER A 218 -2.98 -10.44 -3.81
N ILE A 219 -1.70 -10.35 -4.23
CA ILE A 219 -1.01 -9.07 -4.44
C ILE A 219 -1.72 -8.27 -5.53
N GLU A 220 -2.06 -8.88 -6.67
CA GLU A 220 -2.73 -8.17 -7.78
C GLU A 220 -4.14 -7.68 -7.40
N ASN A 221 -4.90 -8.50 -6.69
CA ASN A 221 -6.20 -8.10 -6.14
C ASN A 221 -6.05 -6.93 -5.16
N GLY A 222 -5.04 -6.97 -4.28
CA GLY A 222 -4.73 -5.88 -3.36
C GLY A 222 -4.39 -4.58 -4.08
N LYS A 223 -3.57 -4.63 -5.14
CA LYS A 223 -3.25 -3.46 -5.97
C LYS A 223 -4.48 -2.90 -6.66
N THR A 224 -5.35 -3.77 -7.20
CA THR A 224 -6.62 -3.37 -7.81
C THR A 224 -7.52 -2.64 -6.80
N ALA A 225 -7.60 -3.14 -5.56
CA ALA A 225 -8.36 -2.50 -4.49
C ALA A 225 -7.77 -1.13 -4.10
N VAL A 226 -6.44 -1.02 -4.00
CA VAL A 226 -5.74 0.25 -3.75
C VAL A 226 -5.99 1.26 -4.86
N ASP A 227 -5.96 0.84 -6.13
CA ASP A 227 -6.26 1.71 -7.26
C ASP A 227 -7.71 2.22 -7.25
N ALA A 228 -8.65 1.43 -6.73
CA ALA A 228 -10.05 1.80 -6.58
C ALA A 228 -10.35 2.71 -5.36
N ALA A 229 -9.42 2.84 -4.41
CA ALA A 229 -9.64 3.64 -3.20
C ALA A 229 -9.85 5.13 -3.51
N GLU A 230 -10.84 5.76 -2.88
CA GLU A 230 -11.22 7.17 -3.16
C GLU A 230 -10.45 8.19 -2.31
N ASP A 231 -9.86 7.76 -1.21
CA ASP A 231 -9.08 8.59 -0.30
C ASP A 231 -7.95 7.80 0.39
N ILE A 232 -7.10 8.50 1.15
CA ILE A 232 -5.94 7.92 1.82
C ILE A 232 -6.36 6.90 2.91
N ALA A 233 -7.50 7.12 3.58
CA ALA A 233 -7.97 6.19 4.60
C ALA A 233 -8.41 4.85 3.96
N ALA A 234 -9.09 4.91 2.81
CA ALA A 234 -9.45 3.75 2.01
C ALA A 234 -8.22 3.03 1.43
N VAL A 235 -7.17 3.76 1.01
CA VAL A 235 -5.89 3.17 0.61
C VAL A 235 -5.29 2.36 1.76
N ASN A 236 -5.25 2.92 2.97
CA ASN A 236 -4.70 2.23 4.14
C ASN A 236 -5.53 1.00 4.54
N ALA A 237 -6.86 1.09 4.46
CA ALA A 237 -7.75 -0.03 4.76
C ALA A 237 -7.57 -1.18 3.76
N THR A 238 -7.60 -0.88 2.45
CA THR A 238 -7.41 -1.90 1.40
C THR A 238 -6.02 -2.54 1.44
N LEU A 239 -4.98 -1.78 1.78
CA LEU A 239 -3.63 -2.31 2.02
C LEU A 239 -3.62 -3.31 3.20
N ALA A 240 -4.28 -2.98 4.31
CA ALA A 240 -4.38 -3.87 5.46
C ALA A 240 -5.14 -5.17 5.13
N ASP A 241 -6.26 -5.06 4.42
CA ASP A 241 -7.05 -6.23 3.99
C ASP A 241 -6.25 -7.13 3.04
N ALA A 242 -5.51 -6.54 2.10
CA ALA A 242 -4.65 -7.29 1.18
C ALA A 242 -3.52 -8.04 1.91
N LYS A 243 -2.91 -7.42 2.92
CA LYS A 243 -1.89 -8.08 3.76
C LYS A 243 -2.47 -9.24 4.56
N ALA A 244 -3.65 -9.05 5.15
CA ALA A 244 -4.33 -10.12 5.88
C ALA A 244 -4.62 -11.32 4.96
N ALA A 245 -5.07 -11.08 3.72
CA ALA A 245 -5.28 -12.16 2.75
C ALA A 245 -3.97 -12.86 2.35
N ILE A 246 -2.86 -12.13 2.24
CA ILE A 246 -1.54 -12.70 2.00
C ILE A 246 -1.07 -13.57 3.18
N ASP A 247 -1.32 -13.13 4.41
CA ASP A 247 -0.93 -13.84 5.64
C ASP A 247 -1.67 -15.17 5.84
N GLU A 248 -2.80 -15.40 5.15
CA GLU A 248 -3.52 -16.69 5.16
C GLU A 248 -2.84 -17.76 4.28
N ILE A 249 -1.90 -17.37 3.41
CA ILE A 249 -1.21 -18.28 2.51
C ILE A 249 -0.05 -18.95 3.26
N LYS A 250 -0.10 -20.28 3.37
CA LYS A 250 0.94 -21.06 4.04
C LYS A 250 2.26 -21.02 3.28
N THR A 251 3.34 -20.94 4.04
CA THR A 251 4.72 -21.05 3.55
C THR A 251 5.12 -22.52 3.34
N ASP A 252 6.21 -22.73 2.59
CA ASP A 252 6.81 -24.05 2.40
C ASP A 252 7.20 -24.72 3.73
N ALA A 253 7.70 -23.93 4.68
CA ALA A 253 8.08 -24.42 6.01
C ALA A 253 6.87 -24.93 6.82
N GLU A 254 5.75 -24.22 6.76
CA GLU A 254 4.51 -24.64 7.42
C GLU A 254 3.93 -25.90 6.79
N LEU A 255 3.87 -25.97 5.46
CA LEU A 255 3.42 -27.17 4.74
C LEU A 255 4.31 -28.38 5.03
N THR A 256 5.62 -28.20 5.06
CA THR A 256 6.59 -29.26 5.39
C THR A 256 6.37 -29.79 6.82
N THR A 257 6.03 -28.91 7.76
CA THR A 257 5.72 -29.29 9.14
C THR A 257 4.44 -30.12 9.21
N GLU A 258 3.39 -29.73 8.48
CA GLU A 258 2.13 -30.47 8.39
C GLU A 258 2.33 -31.86 7.75
N GLU A 259 3.09 -31.93 6.66
CA GLU A 259 3.44 -33.18 5.98
C GLU A 259 4.21 -34.14 6.87
N LEU A 260 5.19 -33.65 7.65
CA LEU A 260 5.93 -34.45 8.61
C LEU A 260 5.02 -35.00 9.72
N ALA A 261 4.15 -34.17 10.27
CA ALA A 261 3.19 -34.60 11.30
C ALA A 261 2.23 -35.68 10.78
N ALA A 262 1.75 -35.52 9.53
CA ALA A 262 0.92 -36.52 8.86
C ALA A 262 1.69 -37.83 8.63
N ALA A 263 2.94 -37.76 8.14
CA ALA A 263 3.78 -38.93 7.93
C ALA A 263 4.02 -39.72 9.23
N LYS A 264 4.33 -39.04 10.34
CA LYS A 264 4.49 -39.66 11.66
C LYS A 264 3.21 -40.38 12.10
N THR A 265 2.06 -39.72 11.95
CA THR A 265 0.76 -40.31 12.32
C THR A 265 0.48 -41.57 11.50
N ASN A 266 0.66 -41.50 10.17
CA ASN A 266 0.45 -42.63 9.28
C ASN A 266 1.41 -43.79 9.58
N ALA A 267 2.68 -43.50 9.86
CA ALA A 267 3.68 -44.51 10.19
C ALA A 267 3.34 -45.24 11.51
N LYS A 268 2.93 -44.52 12.54
CA LYS A 268 2.51 -45.12 13.83
C LYS A 268 1.28 -46.02 13.64
N ASN A 269 0.29 -45.56 12.87
CA ASN A 269 -0.88 -46.38 12.55
C ASN A 269 -0.47 -47.67 11.81
N ALA A 270 0.35 -47.55 10.76
CA ALA A 270 0.83 -48.69 9.99
C ALA A 270 1.67 -49.66 10.82
N LEU A 271 2.44 -49.18 11.80
CA LEU A 271 3.22 -50.02 12.71
C LEU A 271 2.31 -50.77 13.69
N SER A 272 1.30 -50.09 14.26
CA SER A 272 0.38 -50.68 15.24
C SER A 272 -0.46 -51.83 14.67
N SER A 273 -0.69 -51.84 13.36
CA SER A 273 -1.45 -52.87 12.65
C SER A 273 -0.56 -53.87 11.89
N TYR A 274 0.76 -53.85 12.09
CA TYR A 274 1.69 -54.62 11.26
C TYR A 274 1.69 -56.11 11.58
N ALA A 275 1.52 -56.49 12.84
CA ALA A 275 1.48 -57.87 13.30
C ALA A 275 0.31 -58.09 14.28
N ASP A 276 -0.31 -59.26 14.22
CA ASP A 276 -1.36 -59.65 15.16
C ASP A 276 -0.71 -60.23 16.42
N ALA A 277 -1.04 -59.65 17.58
CA ALA A 277 -0.51 -60.14 18.85
C ALA A 277 -0.91 -61.60 19.11
N ASP A 278 -2.05 -62.07 18.57
CA ASP A 278 -2.52 -63.44 18.77
C ASP A 278 -1.68 -64.51 18.07
N ASP A 279 -0.83 -64.13 17.11
CA ASP A 279 0.13 -65.04 16.47
C ASP A 279 1.33 -65.39 17.37
N TYR A 280 1.48 -64.73 18.53
CA TYR A 280 2.64 -64.83 19.42
C TYR A 280 2.29 -65.48 20.76
N ARG A 281 3.26 -66.12 21.43
CA ARG A 281 3.09 -66.61 22.82
C ARG A 281 3.42 -65.49 23.81
N ASP A 282 3.16 -65.70 25.09
CA ASP A 282 3.19 -64.62 26.10
C ASP A 282 4.55 -63.89 26.19
N ALA A 283 5.66 -64.60 26.05
CA ALA A 283 6.99 -63.98 26.08
C ALA A 283 7.21 -63.11 24.83
N GLU A 284 6.88 -63.63 23.65
CA GLU A 284 7.05 -62.94 22.37
C GLU A 284 6.05 -61.80 22.18
N LYS A 285 4.86 -61.88 22.78
CA LYS A 285 3.90 -60.75 22.88
C LYS A 285 4.53 -59.56 23.60
N ALA A 286 5.32 -59.80 24.65
CA ALA A 286 6.03 -58.74 25.35
C ALA A 286 7.15 -58.13 24.50
N GLU A 287 7.88 -58.95 23.74
CA GLU A 287 8.89 -58.48 22.78
C GLU A 287 8.27 -57.65 21.66
N LEU A 288 7.12 -58.10 21.12
CA LEU A 288 6.36 -57.39 20.09
C LEU A 288 5.92 -56.01 20.59
N ALA A 289 5.34 -55.95 21.79
CA ALA A 289 4.92 -54.69 22.41
C ALA A 289 6.11 -53.73 22.60
N ALA A 290 7.27 -54.26 23.04
CA ALA A 290 8.48 -53.47 23.19
C ALA A 290 9.02 -52.94 21.84
N ALA A 291 9.00 -53.77 20.79
CA ALA A 291 9.42 -53.39 19.44
C ALA A 291 8.53 -52.28 18.86
N ILE A 292 7.21 -52.39 19.03
CA ILE A 292 6.24 -51.35 18.63
C ILE A 292 6.49 -50.05 19.40
N ALA A 293 6.68 -50.12 20.72
CA ALA A 293 6.93 -48.93 21.54
C ALA A 293 8.21 -48.21 21.14
N GLU A 294 9.30 -48.95 20.92
CA GLU A 294 10.57 -48.38 20.45
C GLU A 294 10.45 -47.82 19.02
N GLY A 295 9.73 -48.50 18.13
CA GLY A 295 9.43 -48.01 16.79
C GLY A 295 8.69 -46.68 16.81
N ASN A 296 7.64 -46.56 17.62
CA ASN A 296 6.89 -45.31 17.82
C ASN A 296 7.80 -44.18 18.34
N ARG A 297 8.66 -44.47 19.32
CA ARG A 297 9.62 -43.49 19.85
C ARG A 297 10.57 -42.97 18.76
N LYS A 298 11.06 -43.85 17.88
CA LYS A 298 11.93 -43.46 16.75
C LYS A 298 11.17 -42.65 15.70
N ILE A 299 9.92 -43.01 15.40
CA ILE A 299 9.06 -42.25 14.48
C ILE A 299 8.80 -40.84 15.03
N ASP A 300 8.51 -40.71 16.33
CA ASP A 300 8.29 -39.41 16.96
C ASP A 300 9.56 -38.53 16.94
N ALA A 301 10.73 -39.15 17.07
CA ALA A 301 12.03 -38.47 17.02
C ALA A 301 12.52 -38.09 15.60
N ALA A 302 11.88 -38.60 14.54
CA ALA A 302 12.31 -38.33 13.17
C ALA A 302 12.18 -36.84 12.79
N GLU A 303 13.16 -36.29 12.07
CA GLU A 303 13.22 -34.86 11.74
C GLU A 303 12.62 -34.54 10.36
N ASN A 304 12.46 -35.56 9.50
CA ASN A 304 11.88 -35.43 8.17
C ASN A 304 11.15 -36.72 7.77
N VAL A 305 10.43 -36.68 6.63
CA VAL A 305 9.63 -37.80 6.13
C VAL A 305 10.49 -39.03 5.77
N SER A 306 11.73 -38.83 5.31
CA SER A 306 12.65 -39.93 5.02
C SER A 306 13.02 -40.69 6.30
N ASP A 307 13.34 -39.96 7.37
CA ASP A 307 13.65 -40.53 8.67
C ASP A 307 12.45 -41.28 9.26
N VAL A 308 11.22 -40.76 9.08
CA VAL A 308 9.98 -41.46 9.46
C VAL A 308 9.89 -42.82 8.77
N ASN A 309 10.11 -42.85 7.44
CA ASN A 309 10.05 -44.08 6.66
C ASN A 309 11.14 -45.08 7.08
N THR A 310 12.36 -44.59 7.35
CA THR A 310 13.46 -45.42 7.87
C THR A 310 13.14 -45.98 9.26
N ALA A 311 12.58 -45.17 10.17
CA ALA A 311 12.17 -45.62 11.49
C ALA A 311 11.09 -46.70 11.42
N LEU A 312 10.08 -46.52 10.55
CA LEU A 312 9.03 -47.51 10.31
C LEU A 312 9.58 -48.83 9.75
N ALA A 313 10.46 -48.77 8.75
CA ALA A 313 11.08 -49.95 8.14
C ALA A 313 11.91 -50.74 9.17
N ASN A 314 12.70 -50.04 9.97
CA ASN A 314 13.50 -50.66 11.05
C ASN A 314 12.63 -51.30 12.12
N ALA A 315 11.50 -50.67 12.48
CA ALA A 315 10.55 -51.23 13.43
C ALA A 315 9.90 -52.52 12.90
N LYS A 316 9.50 -52.54 11.63
CA LYS A 316 8.97 -53.74 10.97
C LYS A 316 9.98 -54.88 10.93
N ALA A 317 11.23 -54.60 10.56
CA ALA A 317 12.29 -55.60 10.56
C ALA A 317 12.57 -56.16 11.97
N ALA A 318 12.45 -55.32 13.02
CA ALA A 318 12.56 -55.79 14.40
C ALA A 318 11.40 -56.73 14.77
N ILE A 319 10.18 -56.42 14.34
CA ILE A 319 9.00 -57.28 14.53
C ILE A 319 9.15 -58.60 13.77
N ASP A 320 9.60 -58.56 12.51
CA ASP A 320 9.85 -59.76 11.68
C ASP A 320 10.91 -60.70 12.30
N GLY A 321 11.76 -60.19 13.20
CA GLY A 321 12.74 -60.97 13.94
C GLY A 321 12.17 -61.77 15.12
N ILE A 322 10.91 -61.52 15.51
CA ILE A 322 10.24 -62.18 16.63
C ILE A 322 9.52 -63.42 16.11
N LYS A 323 9.80 -64.58 16.71
CA LYS A 323 9.18 -65.84 16.29
C LYS A 323 7.71 -65.88 16.70
N THR A 324 6.87 -66.33 15.79
CA THR A 324 5.46 -66.64 16.05
C THR A 324 5.32 -67.91 16.89
N GLY A 325 4.16 -68.07 17.53
CA GLY A 325 3.81 -69.31 18.24
C GLY A 325 3.81 -70.53 17.33
N ALA A 326 3.46 -70.37 16.05
CA ALA A 326 3.53 -71.43 15.06
C ALA A 326 4.97 -71.88 14.79
N GLU A 327 5.90 -70.94 14.59
CA GLU A 327 7.32 -71.23 14.37
C GLU A 327 7.97 -71.91 15.59
N LEU A 328 7.66 -71.43 16.80
CA LEU A 328 8.13 -72.05 18.04
C LEU A 328 7.61 -73.48 18.19
N THR A 329 6.33 -73.71 17.89
CA THR A 329 5.72 -75.06 17.93
C THR A 329 6.39 -75.99 16.93
N ALA A 330 6.68 -75.51 15.72
CA ALA A 330 7.38 -76.29 14.71
C ALA A 330 8.82 -76.64 15.15
N GLU A 331 9.54 -75.69 15.78
CA GLU A 331 10.88 -75.91 16.30
C GLU A 331 10.90 -76.94 17.45
N GLU A 332 9.93 -76.86 18.38
CA GLU A 332 9.76 -77.82 19.47
C GLU A 332 9.46 -79.23 18.94
N LEU A 333 8.59 -79.35 17.94
CA LEU A 333 8.27 -80.62 17.30
C LEU A 333 9.51 -81.22 16.60
N ALA A 334 10.29 -80.42 15.88
CA ALA A 334 11.51 -80.87 15.24
C ALA A 334 12.52 -81.41 16.26
N LYS A 335 12.71 -80.70 17.38
CA LYS A 335 13.57 -81.15 18.49
C LYS A 335 13.06 -82.45 19.12
N ALA A 336 11.75 -82.57 19.33
CA ALA A 336 11.14 -83.79 19.88
C ALA A 336 11.37 -85.00 18.95
N LYS A 337 11.19 -84.83 17.63
CA LYS A 337 11.49 -85.87 16.64
C LYS A 337 12.94 -86.32 16.69
N ASP A 338 13.87 -85.38 16.72
CA ASP A 338 15.30 -85.70 16.76
C ASP A 338 15.71 -86.38 18.07
N ALA A 339 15.15 -85.94 19.20
CA ALA A 339 15.36 -86.61 20.49
C ALA A 339 14.82 -88.04 20.47
N ALA A 340 13.58 -88.26 20.01
CA ALA A 340 12.96 -89.58 19.93
C ALA A 340 13.74 -90.53 19.01
N LYS A 341 14.24 -90.05 17.87
CA LYS A 341 15.09 -90.85 16.97
C LYS A 341 16.40 -91.29 17.64
N ARG A 342 17.07 -90.38 18.36
CA ARG A 342 18.30 -90.70 19.11
C ARG A 342 18.02 -91.70 20.24
N GLU A 343 16.91 -91.54 20.94
CA GLU A 343 16.49 -92.46 22.00
C GLU A 343 16.20 -93.86 21.44
N LEU A 344 15.53 -93.95 20.28
CA LEU A 344 15.27 -95.22 19.62
C LEU A 344 16.56 -95.91 19.17
N ASP A 345 17.53 -95.16 18.63
CA ASP A 345 18.83 -95.70 18.23
C ASP A 345 19.63 -96.28 19.40
N ALA A 346 19.46 -95.73 20.60
CA ALA A 346 20.14 -96.15 21.80
C ALA A 346 19.36 -97.19 22.63
N TYR A 347 18.20 -97.64 22.16
CA TYR A 347 17.25 -98.38 22.99
C TYR A 347 17.75 -99.78 23.39
N VAL A 348 18.36 -100.51 22.45
CA VAL A 348 18.93 -101.85 22.67
C VAL A 348 20.29 -101.97 22.01
N ASN A 349 21.15 -102.86 22.50
CA ASN A 349 22.44 -103.12 21.89
C ASN A 349 22.31 -104.19 20.80
N ALA A 350 22.61 -103.82 19.55
CA ALA A 350 22.50 -104.74 18.41
C ALA A 350 23.37 -106.01 18.56
N ASN A 351 24.40 -105.99 19.41
CA ASN A 351 25.22 -107.17 19.69
C ASN A 351 24.53 -108.22 20.56
N ASP A 352 23.41 -107.87 21.21
CA ASP A 352 22.65 -108.78 22.07
C ASP A 352 21.74 -109.71 21.26
N TYR A 353 21.73 -109.60 19.92
CA TYR A 353 20.85 -110.34 19.01
C TYR A 353 21.66 -111.25 18.06
N ARG A 354 21.05 -112.33 17.53
CA ARG A 354 21.64 -113.16 16.46
C ARG A 354 21.40 -112.53 15.08
N ASP A 355 22.05 -113.05 14.04
CA ASP A 355 22.09 -112.39 12.73
C ASP A 355 20.70 -112.22 12.06
N ALA A 356 19.77 -113.16 12.28
CA ALA A 356 18.40 -113.03 11.77
C ALA A 356 17.63 -111.91 12.51
N GLU A 357 17.72 -111.88 13.84
CA GLU A 357 17.04 -110.91 14.71
C GLU A 357 17.66 -109.51 14.60
N LYS A 358 18.96 -109.39 14.29
CA LYS A 358 19.59 -108.11 13.94
C LYS A 358 18.95 -107.47 12.70
N ALA A 359 18.59 -108.27 11.69
CA ALA A 359 17.93 -107.75 10.49
C ALA A 359 16.50 -107.27 10.79
N GLU A 360 15.79 -107.98 11.67
CA GLU A 360 14.47 -107.57 12.15
C GLU A 360 14.54 -106.31 13.02
N LEU A 361 15.53 -106.22 13.91
CA LEU A 361 15.82 -105.04 14.73
C LEU A 361 16.10 -103.81 13.87
N ALA A 362 16.97 -103.94 12.85
CA ALA A 362 17.27 -102.86 11.93
C ALA A 362 16.01 -102.39 11.17
N THR A 363 15.13 -103.32 10.80
CA THR A 363 13.84 -103.01 10.16
C THR A 363 12.89 -102.30 11.13
N ALA A 364 12.80 -102.75 12.38
CA ALA A 364 11.98 -102.14 13.41
C ALA A 364 12.44 -100.71 13.73
N ILE A 365 13.74 -100.48 13.87
CA ILE A 365 14.32 -99.14 14.08
C ILE A 365 14.03 -98.24 12.86
N LYS A 366 14.26 -98.72 11.64
CA LYS A 366 14.00 -97.95 10.41
C LYS A 366 12.53 -97.52 10.32
N ASN A 367 11.61 -98.45 10.53
CA ASN A 367 10.17 -98.17 10.50
C ASN A 367 9.76 -97.21 11.62
N GLY A 368 10.31 -97.38 12.83
CA GLY A 368 10.07 -96.48 13.96
C GLY A 368 10.51 -95.04 13.66
N LYS A 369 11.69 -94.85 13.06
CA LYS A 369 12.17 -93.52 12.62
C LYS A 369 11.24 -92.89 11.59
N SER A 370 10.79 -93.65 10.59
CA SER A 370 9.83 -93.14 9.61
C SER A 370 8.49 -92.73 10.25
N ALA A 371 8.02 -93.48 11.25
CA ALA A 371 6.80 -93.12 11.99
C ALA A 371 7.00 -91.84 12.83
N ILE A 372 8.16 -91.66 13.47
CA ILE A 372 8.51 -90.44 14.20
C ILE A 372 8.58 -89.23 13.24
N ASP A 373 9.23 -89.38 12.09
CA ASP A 373 9.33 -88.30 11.10
C ASP A 373 7.94 -87.91 10.54
N ALA A 374 7.02 -88.88 10.43
CA ALA A 374 5.64 -88.65 9.98
C ALA A 374 4.72 -88.02 11.05
N ALA A 375 5.10 -88.02 12.33
CA ALA A 375 4.26 -87.46 13.39
C ALA A 375 4.05 -85.94 13.20
N THR A 376 2.83 -85.46 13.43
CA THR A 376 2.47 -84.03 13.24
C THR A 376 2.50 -83.23 14.53
N ASP A 377 2.65 -83.88 15.68
CA ASP A 377 2.74 -83.26 17.00
C ASP A 377 3.59 -84.11 17.95
N ILE A 378 3.89 -83.55 19.13
CA ILE A 378 4.76 -84.19 20.13
C ILE A 378 4.12 -85.48 20.67
N ALA A 379 2.79 -85.53 20.80
CA ALA A 379 2.09 -86.73 21.27
C ALA A 379 2.26 -87.89 20.28
N GLY A 380 2.14 -87.61 18.98
CA GLY A 380 2.39 -88.54 17.90
C GLY A 380 3.84 -89.00 17.84
N VAL A 381 4.80 -88.11 18.07
CA VAL A 381 6.23 -88.47 18.20
C VAL A 381 6.43 -89.49 19.33
N ASN A 382 5.87 -89.20 20.51
CA ASN A 382 5.98 -90.07 21.67
C ASN A 382 5.28 -91.43 21.44
N ALA A 383 4.11 -91.42 20.80
CA ALA A 383 3.37 -92.63 20.45
C ALA A 383 4.12 -93.51 19.42
N ALA A 384 4.74 -92.89 18.42
CA ALA A 384 5.56 -93.57 17.42
C ALA A 384 6.81 -94.21 18.06
N LEU A 385 7.50 -93.48 18.94
CA LEU A 385 8.63 -94.00 19.70
C LEU A 385 8.23 -95.20 20.57
N ALA A 386 7.15 -95.08 21.35
CA ALA A 386 6.67 -96.16 22.22
C ALA A 386 6.28 -97.42 21.43
N SER A 387 5.60 -97.24 20.29
CA SER A 387 5.23 -98.33 19.40
C SER A 387 6.46 -99.04 18.81
N ALA A 388 7.49 -98.29 18.43
CA ALA A 388 8.74 -98.84 17.93
C ALA A 388 9.46 -99.66 19.01
N LYS A 389 9.56 -99.14 20.23
CA LYS A 389 10.13 -99.87 21.38
C LYS A 389 9.39 -101.17 21.68
N THR A 390 8.06 -101.10 21.75
CA THR A 390 7.22 -102.29 21.96
C THR A 390 7.48 -103.35 20.89
N LYS A 391 7.69 -102.93 19.63
CA LYS A 391 8.01 -103.87 18.55
C LYS A 391 9.40 -104.48 18.70
N ILE A 392 10.39 -103.70 19.13
CA ILE A 392 11.74 -104.17 19.44
C ILE A 392 11.72 -105.16 20.60
N ASP A 393 10.92 -104.91 21.65
CA ASP A 393 10.78 -105.78 22.82
C ASP A 393 10.19 -107.17 22.49
N THR A 394 9.58 -107.34 21.31
CA THR A 394 9.10 -108.66 20.86
C THR A 394 10.19 -109.53 20.22
N LEU A 395 11.37 -108.97 19.95
CA LEU A 395 12.50 -109.69 19.37
C LEU A 395 13.26 -110.42 20.47
N GLU A 396 13.57 -111.70 20.24
CA GLU A 396 14.35 -112.50 21.21
C GLU A 396 15.84 -112.18 21.11
N THR A 397 16.48 -111.96 22.24
CA THR A 397 17.94 -111.80 22.32
C THR A 397 18.65 -113.14 22.12
N ASP A 398 19.94 -113.10 21.75
CA ASP A 398 20.79 -114.29 21.64
C ASP A 398 20.77 -115.13 22.92
N ALA A 399 20.76 -114.46 24.09
CA ALA A 399 20.66 -115.13 25.38
C ALA A 399 19.32 -115.86 25.57
N GLU A 400 18.21 -115.25 25.17
CA GLU A 400 16.86 -115.84 25.28
C GLU A 400 16.65 -117.00 24.31
N ILE A 401 17.18 -116.89 23.08
CA ILE A 401 17.17 -117.97 22.08
C ILE A 401 18.01 -119.14 22.58
N SER A 402 19.24 -118.88 23.04
CA SER A 402 20.16 -119.90 23.55
C SER A 402 19.61 -120.64 24.78
N ALA A 403 18.78 -119.98 25.59
CA ALA A 403 18.11 -120.62 26.74
C ALA A 403 16.98 -121.59 26.34
N LYS A 404 16.44 -121.47 25.12
CA LYS A 404 15.36 -122.31 24.57
C LYS A 404 15.90 -123.43 23.67
N GLU A 405 17.16 -123.37 23.29
CA GLU A 405 17.82 -124.45 22.57
C GLU A 405 17.98 -125.68 23.49
N PRO A 406 17.59 -126.88 23.05
CA PRO A 406 17.74 -128.07 23.86
C PRO A 406 19.22 -128.29 24.14
N THR A 407 19.62 -128.29 25.42
CA THR A 407 20.92 -128.84 25.80
C THR A 407 20.93 -130.30 25.36
N ILE A 408 21.57 -130.60 24.23
CA ILE A 408 21.90 -131.97 23.88
C ILE A 408 22.88 -132.43 24.96
N ARG A 409 22.36 -133.09 26.00
CA ARG A 409 23.16 -133.99 26.81
C ARG A 409 23.64 -135.07 25.86
N SER A 410 24.83 -134.88 25.33
CA SER A 410 25.67 -135.97 24.85
C SER A 410 25.91 -136.88 26.04
N SER A 411 25.13 -137.94 26.15
CA SER A 411 25.46 -139.11 26.96
C SER A 411 25.55 -140.30 26.01
N VAL A 412 26.81 -140.58 25.67
CA VAL A 412 27.37 -141.91 25.39
C VAL A 412 26.83 -142.94 26.38
#